data_AF-A0A7C2WML4-F1
#
_entry.id   AF-A0A7C2WML4-F1
#
_cell.length_a   1.000
_cell.length_b   1.000
_cell.length_c   1.000
_cell.angle_alpha   90.00
_cell.angle_beta   90.00
_cell.angle_gamma   90.00
#
_symmetry.space_group_name_H-M   'P 1'
#
loop_
_entity.id
_entity.type
_entity.pdbx_description
1 polymer ?
#
loop_
_entity_poly.entity_id
_entity_poly.type
_entity_poly.pdbx_seq_one_letter_code
_entity_poly.pdbx_strand_id
1 'polypeptide(L)'
;MDTDDLSREAYDGILIEAEKLTHDLTLHYGVLSYECKNETEYIDKAESLTREIMEFEDDELDELFWDNPPEKDKLFLTLRKIISNIEAINYIPIEKRHYD
;
A
#
# COMPACT_ATOMS: atom_id res chain seq x y z
N MET A 1 4.14 12.23 -7.09
CA MET A 1 5.36 12.23 -6.26
C MET A 1 6.10 10.94 -6.54
N ASP A 2 7.40 10.85 -6.31
CA ASP A 2 8.05 9.53 -6.32
C ASP A 2 7.91 8.87 -4.94
N THR A 3 8.16 7.58 -4.87
CA THR A 3 8.28 6.82 -3.62
C THR A 3 9.41 7.32 -2.72
N ASP A 4 10.45 7.94 -3.30
CA ASP A 4 11.53 8.61 -2.55
C ASP A 4 11.06 9.86 -1.78
N ASP A 5 9.88 10.42 -2.12
CA ASP A 5 9.29 11.57 -1.41
C ASP A 5 8.48 11.13 -0.17
N LEU A 6 8.32 9.82 0.07
CA LEU A 6 7.56 9.29 1.21
C LEU A 6 8.38 9.37 2.50
N SER A 7 7.69 9.64 3.61
CA SER A 7 8.26 9.38 4.93
C SER A 7 8.59 7.91 5.09
N ARG A 8 9.59 7.61 5.91
CA ARG A 8 9.97 6.22 6.26
C ARG A 8 8.77 5.47 6.82
N GLU A 9 7.91 6.12 7.60
CA GLU A 9 6.70 5.49 8.12
C GLU A 9 5.74 5.06 7.01
N ALA A 10 5.51 5.91 6.00
CA ALA A 10 4.66 5.58 4.85
C ALA A 10 5.32 4.53 3.94
N TYR A 11 6.60 4.67 3.66
CA TYR A 11 7.37 3.74 2.85
C TYR A 11 7.39 2.33 3.48
N ASP A 12 7.77 2.22 4.76
CA ASP A 12 7.84 0.94 5.45
C ASP A 12 6.45 0.34 5.70
N GLY A 13 5.48 1.20 6.04
CA GLY A 13 4.13 0.80 6.41
C GLY A 13 3.30 0.26 5.24
N ILE A 14 3.60 0.71 4.01
CA ILE A 14 2.84 0.37 2.81
C ILE A 14 3.70 -0.45 1.84
N LEU A 15 4.80 0.12 1.31
CA LEU A 15 5.60 -0.52 0.26
C LEU A 15 6.37 -1.73 0.79
N ILE A 16 7.09 -1.59 1.90
CA ILE A 16 7.85 -2.72 2.46
C ILE A 16 6.92 -3.81 3.02
N GLU A 17 5.75 -3.45 3.55
CA GLU A 17 4.78 -4.44 4.00
C GLU A 17 4.18 -5.23 2.82
N ALA A 18 3.86 -4.57 1.71
CA ALA A 18 3.41 -5.22 0.47
C ALA A 18 4.50 -6.16 -0.10
N GLU A 19 5.76 -5.69 -0.13
CA GLU A 19 6.90 -6.42 -0.71
C GLU A 19 7.19 -7.73 0.01
N LYS A 20 6.89 -7.82 1.30
CA LYS A 20 7.02 -9.08 2.07
C LYS A 20 6.11 -10.20 1.53
N LEU A 21 5.01 -9.86 0.87
CA LEU A 21 4.10 -10.83 0.28
C LEU A 21 4.44 -11.11 -1.18
N THR A 22 4.40 -10.06 -2.01
CA THR A 22 4.66 -10.16 -3.45
C THR A 22 5.07 -8.81 -4.01
N HIS A 23 6.03 -8.82 -4.93
CA HIS A 23 6.47 -7.63 -5.64
C HIS A 23 5.33 -6.97 -6.44
N ASP A 24 4.39 -7.79 -6.92
CA ASP A 24 3.26 -7.34 -7.73
C ASP A 24 2.36 -6.36 -6.96
N LEU A 25 2.10 -6.67 -5.68
CA LEU A 25 1.33 -5.79 -4.79
C LEU A 25 2.09 -4.48 -4.55
N THR A 26 3.40 -4.55 -4.32
CA THR A 26 4.26 -3.37 -4.16
C THR A 26 4.22 -2.49 -5.40
N LEU A 27 4.20 -3.08 -6.60
CA LEU A 27 4.19 -2.31 -7.85
C LEU A 27 2.96 -1.43 -7.96
N HIS A 28 1.77 -1.95 -7.60
CA HIS A 28 0.54 -1.16 -7.58
C HIS A 28 0.63 0.05 -6.65
N TYR A 29 1.17 -0.13 -5.44
CA TYR A 29 1.41 0.98 -4.51
C TYR A 29 2.53 1.93 -4.96
N GLY A 30 3.55 1.43 -5.66
CA GLY A 30 4.61 2.26 -6.23
C GLY A 30 4.10 3.13 -7.38
N VAL A 31 3.34 2.56 -8.30
CA VAL A 31 2.72 3.30 -9.42
C VAL A 31 1.75 4.36 -8.89
N LEU A 32 0.98 4.04 -7.85
CA LEU A 32 0.04 4.97 -7.22
C LEU A 32 0.70 6.27 -6.73
N SER A 33 1.98 6.24 -6.32
CA SER A 33 2.67 7.45 -5.84
C SER A 33 2.77 8.52 -6.93
N TYR A 34 2.98 8.11 -8.19
CA TYR A 34 3.08 9.03 -9.32
C TYR A 34 1.78 9.79 -9.58
N GLU A 35 0.64 9.23 -9.17
CA GLU A 35 -0.69 9.88 -9.27
C GLU A 35 -1.02 10.80 -8.09
N CYS A 36 -0.12 10.90 -7.10
CA CYS A 36 -0.35 11.66 -5.87
C CYS A 36 0.48 12.95 -5.85
N LYS A 37 -0.11 14.03 -5.36
CA LYS A 37 0.60 15.32 -5.23
C LYS A 37 1.50 15.37 -4.00
N ASN A 38 1.16 14.64 -2.95
CA ASN A 38 1.85 14.61 -1.66
C ASN A 38 1.53 13.32 -0.90
N GLU A 39 2.25 13.09 0.19
CA GLU A 39 2.14 11.89 1.01
C GLU A 39 0.75 11.70 1.62
N THR A 40 0.04 12.77 2.00
CA THR A 40 -1.34 12.63 2.51
C THR A 40 -2.26 12.05 1.44
N GLU A 41 -2.22 12.59 0.22
CA GLU A 41 -3.02 12.05 -0.90
C GLU A 41 -2.62 10.61 -1.22
N TYR A 42 -1.32 10.28 -1.12
CA TYR A 42 -0.83 8.92 -1.30
C TYR A 42 -1.41 7.95 -0.26
N ILE A 43 -1.36 8.30 1.02
CA ILE A 43 -1.88 7.46 2.10
C ILE A 43 -3.39 7.24 1.93
N ASP A 44 -4.15 8.29 1.62
CA ASP A 44 -5.60 8.21 1.42
C ASP A 44 -5.96 7.28 0.25
N LYS A 45 -5.25 7.39 -0.88
CA LYS A 45 -5.47 6.53 -2.04
C LYS A 45 -4.97 5.10 -1.80
N ALA A 46 -3.84 4.92 -1.11
CA ALA A 46 -3.33 3.61 -0.76
C ALA A 46 -4.30 2.87 0.17
N GLU A 47 -4.89 3.57 1.14
CA GLU A 47 -5.96 3.00 1.97
C GLU A 47 -7.15 2.57 1.12
N SER A 48 -7.60 3.43 0.20
CA SER A 48 -8.73 3.15 -0.69
C SER A 48 -8.48 1.92 -1.58
N LEU A 49 -7.32 1.87 -2.25
CA LEU A 49 -6.89 0.71 -3.05
C LEU A 49 -6.83 -0.57 -2.20
N THR A 50 -6.28 -0.47 -0.99
CA THR A 50 -6.18 -1.62 -0.08
C THR A 50 -7.56 -2.18 0.26
N ARG A 51 -8.54 -1.31 0.52
CA ARG A 51 -9.93 -1.71 0.82
C ARG A 51 -10.63 -2.28 -0.41
N GLU A 52 -10.38 -1.72 -1.59
CA GLU A 52 -10.90 -2.21 -2.86
C GLU A 52 -10.39 -3.63 -3.17
N ILE A 53 -9.08 -3.89 -3.04
CA ILE A 53 -8.50 -5.23 -3.27
C ILE A 53 -9.09 -6.27 -2.29
N MET A 54 -9.45 -5.86 -1.07
CA MET A 54 -10.10 -6.77 -0.10
C MET A 54 -11.51 -7.20 -0.53
N GLU A 55 -12.14 -6.49 -1.47
CA GLU A 55 -13.48 -6.79 -1.98
C GLU A 55 -13.44 -7.54 -3.32
N PHE A 56 -12.27 -7.67 -3.95
CA PHE A 56 -12.11 -8.33 -5.26
C PHE A 56 -12.54 -9.81 -5.26
N GLU A 57 -13.20 -10.18 -6.36
CA GLU A 57 -13.45 -11.57 -6.74
C GLU A 57 -12.16 -12.24 -7.24
N ASP A 58 -12.19 -13.57 -7.40
CA ASP A 58 -10.98 -14.33 -7.73
C ASP A 58 -10.41 -13.98 -9.10
N ASP A 59 -11.26 -13.65 -10.09
CA ASP A 59 -10.84 -13.21 -11.43
C ASP A 59 -10.23 -11.81 -11.45
N GLU A 60 -10.75 -10.89 -10.64
CA GLU A 60 -10.15 -9.57 -10.44
C GLU A 60 -8.78 -9.67 -9.76
N LEU A 61 -8.62 -10.61 -8.81
CA LEU A 61 -7.33 -10.91 -8.20
C LEU A 61 -6.36 -11.54 -9.20
N ASP A 62 -6.83 -12.45 -10.05
CA ASP A 62 -6.01 -13.02 -11.13
C ASP A 62 -5.50 -11.89 -12.05
N GLU A 63 -6.37 -10.97 -12.49
CA GLU A 63 -5.96 -9.83 -13.32
C GLU A 63 -4.96 -8.91 -12.60
N LEU A 64 -5.23 -8.57 -11.33
CA LEU A 64 -4.37 -7.71 -10.51
C LEU A 64 -2.95 -8.28 -10.36
N PHE A 65 -2.83 -9.60 -10.29
CA PHE A 65 -1.57 -10.33 -10.05
C PHE A 65 -1.05 -11.07 -11.28
N TRP A 66 -1.43 -10.66 -12.50
CA TRP A 66 -0.96 -11.23 -13.77
C TRP A 66 -1.07 -12.77 -13.82
N ASP A 67 -2.26 -13.29 -13.51
CA ASP A 67 -2.61 -14.72 -13.42
C ASP A 67 -1.79 -15.51 -12.38
N ASN A 68 -1.17 -14.82 -11.41
CA ASN A 68 -0.36 -15.42 -10.35
C ASN A 68 -0.63 -14.80 -8.96
N PRO A 69 -1.89 -14.79 -8.48
CA PRO A 69 -2.20 -14.23 -7.18
C PRO A 69 -1.53 -15.01 -6.03
N PRO A 70 -1.14 -14.31 -4.95
CA PRO A 70 -0.72 -14.98 -3.73
C PRO A 70 -1.89 -15.75 -3.09
N GLU A 71 -1.58 -16.63 -2.13
CA GLU A 71 -2.62 -17.28 -1.33
C GLU A 71 -3.53 -16.23 -0.68
N LYS A 72 -4.85 -16.37 -0.89
CA LYS A 72 -5.87 -15.39 -0.47
C LYS A 72 -5.76 -15.03 1.01
N ASP A 73 -5.61 -16.01 1.89
CA ASP A 73 -5.45 -15.74 3.33
C ASP A 73 -4.21 -14.88 3.66
N LYS A 74 -3.09 -15.10 2.96
CA LYS A 74 -1.87 -14.28 3.13
C LYS A 74 -2.11 -12.86 2.61
N LEU A 75 -2.77 -12.72 1.47
CA LEU A 75 -3.18 -11.42 0.93
C LEU A 75 -4.03 -10.64 1.93
N PHE A 76 -5.12 -11.23 2.43
CA PHE A 76 -6.00 -10.58 3.40
C PHE A 76 -5.28 -10.19 4.70
N LEU A 77 -4.33 -11.00 5.16
CA LEU A 77 -3.51 -10.66 6.33
C LEU A 77 -2.60 -9.45 6.05
N THR A 78 -1.92 -9.42 4.91
CA THR A 78 -1.07 -8.29 4.50
C THR A 78 -1.89 -7.01 4.30
N LEU A 79 -3.03 -7.06 3.61
CA LEU A 79 -3.89 -5.89 3.38
C LEU A 79 -4.40 -5.30 4.71
N ARG A 80 -4.84 -6.15 5.65
CA ARG A 80 -5.22 -5.69 7.01
C ARG A 80 -4.05 -5.07 7.76
N LYS A 81 -2.84 -5.59 7.56
CA LYS A 81 -1.63 -5.03 8.18
C LYS A 81 -1.28 -3.67 7.60
N ILE A 82 -1.41 -3.48 6.29
CA ILE A 82 -1.26 -2.19 5.62
C ILE A 82 -2.28 -1.18 6.16
N ILE A 83 -3.57 -1.53 6.28
CA ILE A 83 -4.59 -0.65 6.89
C ILE A 83 -4.19 -0.24 8.31
N SER A 84 -3.79 -1.19 9.15
CA SER A 84 -3.36 -0.89 10.52
C SER A 84 -2.11 -0.01 10.57
N ASN A 85 -1.18 -0.17 9.63
CA ASN A 85 -0.02 0.70 9.52
C ASN A 85 -0.43 2.13 9.10
N ILE A 86 -1.34 2.27 8.13
CA ILE A 86 -1.90 3.57 7.71
C ILE A 86 -2.56 4.29 8.88
N GLU A 87 -3.38 3.59 9.66
CA GLU A 87 -3.99 4.15 10.87
C GLU A 87 -2.92 4.68 11.83
N ALA A 88 -1.84 3.91 12.07
CA ALA A 88 -0.72 4.33 12.91
C ALA A 88 0.01 5.57 12.36
N ILE A 89 0.26 5.62 11.05
CA ILE A 89 0.90 6.75 10.36
C ILE A 89 0.04 8.03 10.49
N ASN A 90 -1.28 7.90 10.40
CA ASN A 90 -2.21 9.02 10.52
C ASN A 90 -2.26 9.63 11.92
N TYR A 91 -1.82 8.91 12.97
CA TYR A 91 -1.61 9.49 14.30
C TYR A 91 -0.31 10.31 14.43
N ILE A 92 0.59 10.23 13.45
CA ILE A 92 1.84 10.99 13.41
C ILE A 92 1.63 12.24 12.55
N PRO A 93 1.69 13.45 13.13
CA PRO A 93 1.65 14.70 12.35
C PRO A 93 2.73 14.70 11.28
N ILE A 94 2.42 15.21 10.09
CA ILE A 94 3.33 15.17 8.93
C ILE A 94 4.70 15.81 9.23
N GLU A 95 4.72 16.85 10.07
CA GLU A 95 5.94 17.56 10.48
C GLU A 95 6.82 16.76 11.46
N LYS A 96 6.31 15.64 11.97
CA LYS A 96 7.01 14.71 12.88
C LYS A 96 7.38 13.39 12.22
N ARG A 97 7.05 13.20 10.95
CA ARG A 97 7.45 12.03 10.16
C ARG A 97 8.92 12.14 9.74
N HIS A 98 9.54 11.02 9.43
CA HIS A 98 10.97 10.96 9.10
C HIS A 98 11.17 10.83 7.60
N TYR A 99 12.06 11.67 7.04
CA TYR A 99 12.45 11.67 5.63
C TYR A 99 13.96 11.47 5.53
N ASP A 100 14.43 10.89 4.42
CA ASP A 100 15.85 10.70 4.12
C ASP A 100 16.48 11.91 3.40
#